data_AF-A0AAV9C5M0-F1
#
_entry.id   AF-A0AAV9C5M0-F1
#
_cell.length_a   1.000
_cell.length_b   1.000
_cell.length_c   1.000
_cell.angle_alpha   90.00
_cell.angle_beta   90.00
_cell.angle_gamma   90.00
#
_symmetry.space_group_name_H-M   'P 1'
#
loop_
_entity.id
_entity.type
_entity.pdbx_description
1 polymer ?
#
loop_
_entity_poly.entity_id
_entity_poly.type
_entity_poly.pdbx_seq_one_letter_code
_entity_poly.pdbx_strand_id
1 'polypeptide(L)'
;MDRSLPEEQVSLANWALHCKRNNTIDQIIDPNLKDDVSPDSLEKFVETAEKCLISQGIERPSMGDVLWNLEVALQMQSNVEKGESSFDPISISSSQAMLSSIVSSEDSVFSELRSSRGR
;
A
#
# COMPACT_ATOMS: atom_id res chain seq x y z
N MET A 1 11.94 13.34 19.97
CA MET A 1 10.47 13.43 20.07
C MET A 1 10.15 14.85 20.48
N ASP A 2 9.67 15.65 19.53
CA ASP A 2 9.26 17.02 19.80
C ASP A 2 7.97 17.00 20.63
N ARG A 3 7.99 17.67 21.79
CA ARG A 3 6.91 17.67 22.79
C ARG A 3 5.94 18.83 22.61
N SER A 4 6.07 19.62 21.53
CA SER A 4 5.21 20.79 21.27
C SER A 4 3.99 20.50 20.41
N LEU A 5 3.92 19.33 19.77
CA LEU A 5 2.79 18.91 18.95
C LEU A 5 1.62 18.42 19.83
N PRO A 6 0.35 18.61 19.41
CA PRO A 6 -0.81 18.05 20.11
C PRO A 6 -0.64 16.53 20.27
N GLU A 7 -1.13 15.97 21.38
CA GLU A 7 -0.87 14.59 21.82
C GLU A 7 -1.17 13.52 20.74
N GLU A 8 -2.10 13.81 19.81
CA GLU A 8 -2.45 12.95 18.67
C GLU A 8 -1.41 12.93 17.54
N GLN A 9 -0.55 13.94 17.41
CA GLN A 9 0.53 14.01 16.40
C GLN A 9 1.87 13.43 16.89
N VAL A 10 1.94 12.98 18.14
CA VAL A 10 3.14 12.32 18.68
C VAL A 10 3.35 10.94 18.05
N SER A 11 2.27 10.32 17.54
CA SER A 11 2.28 9.07 16.79
C SER A 11 1.68 9.29 15.40
N LEU A 12 2.48 9.08 14.35
CA LEU A 12 2.00 9.15 12.96
C LEU A 12 0.82 8.21 12.71
N ALA A 13 0.82 7.03 13.33
CA ALA A 13 -0.27 6.08 13.20
C ALA A 13 -1.58 6.63 13.80
N ASN A 14 -1.52 7.24 14.99
CA ASN A 14 -2.71 7.85 15.60
C ASN A 14 -3.20 9.04 14.79
N TRP A 15 -2.27 9.88 14.31
CA TRP A 15 -2.61 11.02 13.47
C TRP A 15 -3.28 10.58 12.17
N ALA A 16 -2.76 9.54 11.50
CA ALA A 16 -3.35 9.00 10.29
C ALA A 16 -4.77 8.45 10.51
N LEU A 17 -5.00 7.73 11.62
CA LEU A 17 -6.34 7.23 11.98
C LEU A 17 -7.31 8.37 12.31
N HIS A 18 -6.84 9.42 13.00
CA HIS A 18 -7.64 10.61 13.28
C HIS A 18 -8.03 11.33 11.98
N CYS A 19 -7.07 11.53 11.07
CA CYS A 19 -7.33 12.13 9.77
C CYS A 19 -8.33 11.31 8.94
N LYS A 20 -8.23 9.97 8.97
CA LYS A 20 -9.21 9.09 8.33
C LYS A 20 -10.61 9.29 8.89
N ARG A 21 -10.76 9.25 10.22
CA ARG A 21 -12.05 9.39 10.90
C ARG A 21 -12.73 10.74 10.62
N ASN A 22 -11.93 11.79 10.43
CA ASN A 22 -12.41 13.13 10.14
C ASN A 22 -12.52 13.44 8.64
N ASN A 23 -12.27 12.48 7.74
CA ASN A 23 -12.19 12.70 6.29
C ASN A 23 -11.22 13.83 5.89
N THR A 24 -10.06 13.89 6.54
CA THR A 24 -9.00 14.90 6.30
C THR A 24 -7.69 14.26 5.82
N ILE A 25 -7.78 13.12 5.13
CA ILE A 25 -6.62 12.38 4.60
C ILE A 25 -5.77 13.25 3.65
N ASP A 26 -6.38 14.15 2.88
CA ASP A 26 -5.66 15.04 1.95
C ASP A 26 -4.63 15.98 2.61
N GLN A 27 -4.66 16.10 3.93
CA GLN A 27 -3.71 16.89 4.72
C GLN A 27 -2.44 16.11 5.10
N ILE A 28 -2.49 14.77 5.02
CA ILE A 28 -1.38 13.89 5.41
C ILE A 28 -0.73 13.19 4.22
N ILE A 29 -1.28 13.37 3.00
CA ILE A 29 -0.66 12.88 1.76
C ILE A 29 0.66 13.63 1.55
N ASP A 30 1.68 12.90 1.10
CA ASP A 30 2.96 13.50 0.70
C ASP A 30 2.71 14.59 -0.37
N PRO A 31 3.23 15.81 -0.19
CA PRO A 31 3.07 16.88 -1.17
C PRO A 31 3.53 16.53 -2.58
N ASN A 32 4.48 15.61 -2.73
CA ASN A 32 4.97 15.15 -4.03
C ASN A 32 4.06 14.10 -4.68
N LEU A 33 3.07 13.56 -3.94
CA LEU A 33 2.13 12.55 -4.43
C LEU A 33 0.71 13.10 -4.58
N LYS A 34 0.41 14.28 -4.04
CA LYS A 34 -0.95 14.80 -3.90
C LYS A 34 -1.72 14.92 -5.21
N ASP A 35 -1.02 15.25 -6.30
CA ASP A 35 -1.63 15.44 -7.62
C ASP A 35 -1.50 14.19 -8.52
N ASP A 36 -0.69 13.21 -8.12
CA ASP A 36 -0.35 12.04 -8.92
C ASP A 36 -1.09 10.77 -8.48
N VAL A 37 -1.83 10.81 -7.36
CA VAL A 37 -2.52 9.64 -6.81
C VAL A 37 -4.00 9.66 -7.16
N SER A 38 -4.52 8.53 -7.65
CA SER A 38 -5.94 8.37 -7.91
C SER A 38 -6.73 8.24 -6.59
N PRO A 39 -7.92 8.86 -6.49
CA PRO A 39 -8.71 8.84 -5.26
C PRO A 39 -9.11 7.41 -4.86
N ASP A 40 -9.45 6.57 -5.84
CA ASP A 40 -9.85 5.18 -5.60
C ASP A 40 -8.69 4.33 -5.05
N SER A 41 -7.48 4.49 -5.63
CA SER A 41 -6.26 3.82 -5.14
C SER A 41 -5.95 4.27 -3.71
N LEU A 42 -6.03 5.57 -3.44
CA LEU A 42 -5.75 6.14 -2.14
C LEU A 42 -6.73 5.62 -1.08
N GLU A 43 -8.03 5.58 -1.39
CA GLU A 43 -9.05 5.04 -0.49
C GLU A 43 -8.73 3.59 -0.16
N LYS A 44 -8.43 2.77 -1.16
CA LYS A 44 -8.09 1.35 -0.96
C LYS A 44 -6.83 1.16 -0.11
N PHE A 45 -5.82 2.00 -0.32
CA PHE A 45 -4.60 1.99 0.48
C PHE A 45 -4.88 2.36 1.94
N VAL A 46 -5.64 3.42 2.18
CA VAL A 46 -5.99 3.91 3.53
C VAL A 46 -6.89 2.93 4.29
N GLU A 47 -7.78 2.22 3.61
CA GLU A 47 -8.52 1.06 4.16
C GLU A 47 -7.61 -0.04 4.66
N THR A 48 -6.62 -0.41 3.85
CA THR A 48 -5.68 -1.47 4.18
C THR A 48 -4.80 -1.07 5.36
N ALA A 49 -4.28 0.16 5.35
CA ALA A 49 -3.47 0.71 6.43
C ALA A 49 -4.24 0.79 7.76
N GLU A 50 -5.51 1.19 7.75
CA GLU A 50 -6.35 1.21 8.95
C GLU A 50 -6.49 -0.20 9.55
N LYS A 51 -6.80 -1.21 8.73
CA LYS A 51 -6.95 -2.59 9.20
C LYS A 51 -5.66 -3.15 9.81
N CYS A 52 -4.51 -2.76 9.28
CA CYS A 52 -3.20 -3.12 9.84
C CYS A 52 -2.94 -2.51 11.24
N LEU A 53 -3.54 -1.35 11.52
CA LEU A 53 -3.34 -0.60 12.76
C LEU A 53 -4.37 -0.92 13.86
N ILE A 54 -5.32 -1.82 13.61
CA ILE A 54 -6.31 -2.24 14.61
C ILE A 54 -5.60 -2.74 15.88
N SER A 55 -6.06 -2.30 17.05
CA SER A 55 -5.47 -2.67 18.35
C SER A 55 -5.50 -4.18 18.60
N GLN A 56 -6.58 -4.83 18.17
CA GLN A 56 -6.77 -6.27 18.29
C GLN A 56 -6.04 -7.01 17.16
N GLY A 57 -4.95 -7.69 17.51
CA GLY A 57 -4.08 -8.37 16.53
C GLY A 57 -4.78 -9.44 15.70
N ILE A 58 -5.83 -10.08 16.21
CA ILE A 58 -6.59 -11.10 15.49
C ILE A 58 -7.51 -10.54 14.39
N GLU A 59 -7.79 -9.24 14.42
CA GLU A 59 -8.56 -8.55 13.38
C GLU A 59 -7.67 -7.98 12.27
N ARG A 60 -6.34 -8.02 12.48
CA ARG A 60 -5.39 -7.55 11.46
C ARG A 60 -5.37 -8.53 10.29
N PRO A 61 -5.28 -8.02 9.05
CA PRO A 61 -5.19 -8.86 7.86
C PRO A 61 -3.92 -9.70 7.88
N SER A 62 -3.94 -10.85 7.21
CA SER A 62 -2.72 -11.60 6.94
C SER A 62 -1.85 -10.82 5.95
N MET A 63 -0.55 -11.10 5.92
CA MET A 63 0.33 -10.44 4.93
C MET A 63 -0.07 -10.75 3.48
N GLY A 64 -0.70 -11.89 3.23
CA GLY A 64 -1.28 -12.22 1.92
C GLY A 64 -2.46 -11.31 1.56
N ASP A 65 -3.35 -11.05 2.51
CA ASP A 65 -4.47 -10.11 2.30
C ASP A 65 -3.98 -8.68 2.10
N VAL A 66 -2.92 -8.28 2.83
CA VAL A 66 -2.28 -6.97 2.63
C VAL A 66 -1.74 -6.84 1.21
N LEU A 67 -0.97 -7.83 0.76
CA LEU A 67 -0.41 -7.83 -0.59
C LEU A 67 -1.51 -7.75 -1.66
N TRP A 68 -2.56 -8.56 -1.51
CA TRP A 68 -3.70 -8.54 -2.42
C TRP A 68 -4.38 -7.17 -2.47
N ASN A 69 -4.64 -6.54 -1.33
CA ASN A 69 -5.27 -5.21 -1.32
C ASN A 69 -4.37 -4.12 -1.95
N LEU A 70 -3.06 -4.23 -1.79
CA LEU A 70 -2.11 -3.32 -2.42
C LEU A 70 -2.02 -3.52 -3.94
N GLU A 71 -2.10 -4.76 -4.41
CA GLU A 71 -2.17 -5.07 -5.85
C GLU A 71 -3.45 -4.47 -6.46
N VAL A 72 -4.58 -4.60 -5.76
CA VAL A 72 -5.83 -3.95 -6.15
C VAL A 72 -5.66 -2.43 -6.21
N ALA A 73 -5.10 -1.80 -5.18
CA ALA A 73 -4.89 -0.34 -5.17
C ALA A 73 -3.99 0.12 -6.34
N LEU A 74 -2.90 -0.60 -6.61
CA LEU A 74 -1.99 -0.31 -7.72
C LEU A 74 -2.70 -0.38 -9.08
N GLN A 75 -3.62 -1.33 -9.26
CA GLN A 75 -4.41 -1.41 -10.48
C GLN A 75 -5.38 -0.25 -10.62
N MET A 76 -6.00 0.20 -9.54
CA MET A 76 -6.84 1.41 -9.54
C MET A 76 -6.05 2.64 -9.99
N GLN A 77 -4.80 2.74 -9.56
CA GLN A 77 -3.89 3.80 -10.01
C GLN A 77 -3.57 3.66 -11.51
N SER A 78 -3.23 2.44 -11.95
CA SER A 78 -2.79 2.16 -13.33
C SER A 78 -3.92 2.30 -14.36
N ASN A 79 -5.16 1.97 -13.98
CA ASN A 79 -6.32 2.08 -14.86
C ASN A 79 -6.70 3.54 -15.14
N VAL A 80 -6.41 4.46 -14.21
CA VAL A 80 -6.57 5.90 -14.42
C VAL A 80 -5.58 6.41 -15.47
N GLU A 81 -4.36 5.88 -15.49
CA GLU A 81 -3.36 6.24 -16.50
C GLU A 81 -3.69 5.69 -17.90
N LYS A 82 -4.40 4.56 -17.98
CA LYS A 82 -4.78 3.90 -19.25
C LYS A 82 -6.19 4.23 -19.75
N GLY A 83 -7.04 4.86 -18.94
CA GLY A 83 -8.42 5.21 -19.33
C GLY A 83 -9.38 4.01 -19.44
N GLU A 84 -9.09 2.88 -18.79
CA GLU A 84 -9.89 1.65 -18.84
C GLU A 84 -10.67 1.47 -17.53
N SER A 85 -12.00 1.61 -17.58
CA SER A 85 -12.87 1.72 -16.40
C SER A 85 -13.53 0.41 -15.94
N SER A 86 -12.93 -0.77 -16.16
CA SER A 86 -13.52 -2.05 -15.71
C SER A 86 -12.63 -2.79 -14.72
N PHE A 87 -13.14 -2.93 -13.49
CA PHE A 87 -12.59 -3.83 -12.47
C PHE A 87 -12.94 -5.27 -12.81
N ASP A 88 -12.04 -5.96 -13.51
CA ASP A 88 -12.21 -7.36 -13.85
C ASP A 88 -11.35 -8.26 -12.93
N PRO A 89 -11.96 -9.09 -12.06
CA PRO A 89 -11.22 -10.02 -11.18
C PRO A 89 -10.26 -10.96 -11.92
N ILE A 90 -10.55 -11.22 -13.20
CA ILE A 90 -9.74 -12.05 -14.10
C ILE A 90 -8.43 -11.34 -14.49
N SER A 91 -8.45 -10.00 -14.61
CA SER A 91 -7.25 -9.19 -14.88
C SER A 91 -6.27 -9.23 -13.70
N ILE A 92 -6.80 -9.35 -12.47
CA ILE A 92 -5.99 -9.47 -11.25
C ILE A 92 -5.17 -10.76 -11.25
N SER A 93 -5.80 -11.90 -11.61
CA SER A 93 -5.11 -13.18 -11.72
C SER A 93 -4.01 -13.18 -12.80
N SER A 94 -4.26 -12.49 -13.93
CA SER A 94 -3.28 -12.34 -15.01
C SER A 94 -2.10 -11.45 -14.60
N SER A 95 -2.37 -10.35 -13.88
CA SER A 95 -1.34 -9.44 -13.36
C SER A 95 -0.49 -10.12 -12.27
N GLN A 96 -1.10 -10.94 -11.42
CA GLN A 96 -0.41 -11.70 -10.39
C GLN A 96 0.55 -12.74 -10.99
N ALA A 97 0.18 -13.38 -12.10
CA ALA A 97 1.09 -14.28 -12.84
C ALA A 97 2.31 -13.54 -13.39
N MET A 98 2.12 -12.32 -13.92
CA MET A 98 3.22 -11.46 -14.37
C MET A 98 4.14 -11.02 -13.21
N LEU A 99 3.57 -10.56 -12.09
CA LEU A 99 4.34 -10.14 -10.91
C LEU A 99 5.09 -11.30 -10.27
N SER A 100 4.49 -12.49 -10.20
CA SER A 100 5.18 -13.70 -9.71
C SER A 100 6.42 -14.04 -10.53
N SER A 101 6.38 -13.78 -11.85
CA SER A 101 7.51 -13.99 -12.75
C SER A 101 8.61 -12.93 -12.54
N ILE A 102 8.22 -11.69 -12.23
CA ILE A 102 9.16 -10.59 -11.92
C ILE A 102 9.85 -10.85 -10.58
N VAL A 103 9.11 -11.14 -9.50
CA VAL A 103 9.67 -11.43 -8.17
C VAL A 103 10.58 -12.66 -8.21
N SER A 104 10.19 -13.71 -8.97
CA SER A 104 11.05 -14.89 -9.17
C SER A 104 12.36 -14.54 -9.87
N SER A 105 12.35 -13.55 -10.77
CA SER A 105 13.55 -13.10 -11.47
C SER A 105 14.50 -12.33 -10.53
N GLU A 106 13.96 -11.55 -9.60
CA GLU A 106 14.75 -10.81 -8.61
C GLU A 106 15.34 -11.71 -7.51
N ASP A 107 14.63 -12.75 -7.07
CA ASP A 107 15.14 -13.77 -6.14
C ASP A 107 16.35 -14.52 -6.73
N SER A 108 16.34 -14.78 -8.05
CA SER A 108 17.49 -15.42 -8.73
C SER A 108 18.73 -14.52 -8.70
N VAL A 109 18.56 -13.21 -8.95
CA VAL A 109 19.66 -12.24 -8.91
C VAL A 109 20.22 -12.07 -7.49
N PHE A 110 19.35 -12.04 -6.48
CA PHE A 110 19.77 -11.91 -5.08
C PHE A 110 20.45 -13.19 -4.56
N SER A 111 19.99 -14.36 -5.00
CA SER A 111 20.62 -15.66 -4.73
C SER A 111 22.04 -15.75 -5.32
N GLU A 112 22.23 -15.30 -6.56
CA GLU A 112 23.56 -15.22 -7.19
C GLU A 112 24.50 -14.24 -6.46
N LEU A 113 23.98 -13.13 -5.93
CA LEU A 113 24.76 -12.18 -5.14
C LEU A 113 25.20 -12.78 -3.79
N ARG A 114 24.33 -13.59 -3.16
CA ARG A 114 24.64 -14.30 -1.90
C ARG A 114 25.70 -15.39 -2.09
N SER A 115 25.68 -16.06 -3.24
CA SER A 115 26.71 -17.04 -3.63
C SER A 115 28.06 -16.37 -3.92
N SER A 116 28.05 -15.17 -4.50
CA SER A 116 29.26 -14.44 -4.89
C SER A 116 30.04 -13.80 -3.73
N ARG A 117 29.42 -13.62 -2.56
CA ARG A 117 30.04 -12.97 -1.37
C ARG A 117 30.52 -13.95 -0.29
N GLY A 118 30.51 -15.25 -0.61
CA GLY A 118 30.95 -16.34 0.27
C GLY A 118 32.32 -16.93 -0.04
N ARG A 119 33.22 -16.21 -0.73
CA ARG A 119 34.62 -16.63 -0.97
C ARG A 119 35.60 -15.63 -0.39
#